data_AF-A0A7C7KS41-F1
#
_entry.id   AF-A0A7C7KS41-F1
#
_cell.length_a   1.000
_cell.length_b   1.000
_cell.length_c   1.000
_cell.angle_alpha   90.00
_cell.angle_beta   90.00
_cell.angle_gamma   90.00
#
_symmetry.space_group_name_H-M   'P 1'
#
loop_
_entity.id
_entity.type
_entity.pdbx_description
1 polymer ?
#
loop_
_entity_poly.entity_id
_entity_poly.type
_entity_poly.pdbx_seq_one_letter_code
_entity_poly.pdbx_strand_id
1 'polypeptide(L)'
;MNSASEVKATSPLTYGLGLVLAAGGLMGLFLVANARDGAIALHGYLFVAFCTLGVFWMIKRHYDGADPIAREEGGVLYNDGVVRAGCIASLFWGVVGFLAGLVIALQLAYPALNLDLPWTNFGRLRPVHTSAVIFAFGGNVLLATSFHVVQRTCKARLAGDWAPWFVFWGYQL
;
A
#
# COMPACT_ATOMS: atom_id res chain seq x y z
N MET A 1 -21.67 0.29 -38.96
CA MET A 1 -21.87 1.66 -38.43
C MET A 1 -21.75 1.61 -36.92
N ASN A 2 -20.64 2.17 -36.42
CA ASN A 2 -20.29 2.58 -35.06
C ASN A 2 -20.81 1.80 -33.84
N SER A 3 -19.92 1.03 -33.20
CA SER A 3 -19.87 0.91 -31.73
C SER A 3 -18.46 1.03 -31.16
N ALA A 4 -17.50 1.55 -31.94
CA ALA A 4 -16.13 1.84 -31.50
C ALA A 4 -16.03 3.05 -30.53
N SER A 5 -17.11 3.37 -29.82
CA SER A 5 -17.21 4.54 -28.93
C SER A 5 -17.57 4.20 -27.49
N GLU A 6 -17.40 2.94 -27.06
CA GLU A 6 -17.37 2.64 -25.63
C GLU A 6 -15.98 3.03 -25.09
N VAL A 7 -15.72 4.34 -25.09
CA VAL A 7 -14.59 4.95 -24.41
C VAL A 7 -14.73 4.60 -22.93
N LYS A 8 -14.01 3.55 -22.52
CA LYS A 8 -13.47 3.26 -21.19
C LYS A 8 -14.09 4.17 -20.12
N ALA A 9 -15.31 3.85 -19.69
CA ALA A 9 -16.00 4.61 -18.66
C ALA A 9 -15.17 4.54 -17.38
N THR A 10 -14.37 5.58 -17.13
CA THR A 10 -13.63 5.77 -15.89
C THR A 10 -14.65 5.79 -14.76
N SER A 11 -14.51 4.87 -13.81
CA SER A 11 -15.44 4.78 -12.68
C SER A 11 -15.52 6.14 -11.96
N PRO A 12 -16.69 6.54 -11.42
CA PRO A 12 -16.84 7.79 -10.68
C PRO A 12 -15.86 7.92 -9.50
N LEU A 13 -15.44 6.77 -8.94
CA LEU A 13 -14.42 6.68 -7.90
C LEU A 13 -13.03 7.17 -8.37
N THR A 14 -12.70 7.06 -9.67
CA THR A 14 -11.43 7.52 -10.21
C THR A 14 -11.34 9.05 -10.23
N TYR A 15 -12.44 9.74 -10.58
CA TYR A 15 -12.52 11.19 -10.50
C TYR A 15 -12.50 11.68 -9.05
N GLY A 16 -13.22 10.98 -8.16
CA GLY A 16 -13.18 11.26 -6.72
C GLY A 16 -11.76 11.14 -6.15
N LEU A 17 -11.03 10.08 -6.50
CA LEU A 17 -9.63 9.90 -6.10
C LEU A 17 -8.73 11.01 -6.65
N GLY A 18 -8.91 11.39 -7.92
CA GLY A 18 -8.18 12.50 -8.53
C GLY A 18 -8.40 13.83 -7.80
N LEU A 19 -9.65 14.13 -7.40
CA LEU A 19 -9.96 15.33 -6.61
C LEU A 19 -9.32 15.30 -5.22
N VAL A 20 -9.33 14.15 -4.54
CA VAL A 20 -8.67 13.99 -3.24
C VAL A 20 -7.16 14.21 -3.36
N LEU A 21 -6.51 13.66 -4.39
CA LEU A 21 -5.08 13.85 -4.63
C LEU A 21 -4.75 15.31 -4.97
N ALA A 22 -5.60 15.99 -5.75
CA ALA A 22 -5.42 17.40 -6.07
C ALA A 22 -5.57 18.30 -4.83
N ALA A 23 -6.63 18.09 -4.03
CA ALA A 23 -6.83 18.78 -2.77
C ALA A 23 -5.67 18.52 -1.80
N GLY A 24 -5.18 17.29 -1.78
CA GLY A 24 -3.98 16.91 -1.04
C GLY A 24 -2.76 17.72 -1.47
N GLY A 25 -2.44 17.73 -2.76
CA GLY A 25 -1.33 18.51 -3.30
C GLY A 25 -1.41 20.01 -2.94
N LEU A 26 -2.61 20.60 -3.03
CA LEU A 26 -2.84 21.99 -2.64
C LEU A 26 -2.62 22.24 -1.14
N MET A 27 -3.09 21.33 -0.28
CA MET A 27 -2.81 21.38 1.15
C MET A 27 -1.30 21.28 1.43
N GLY A 28 -0.59 20.43 0.70
CA GLY A 28 0.87 20.31 0.81
C GLY A 28 1.58 21.60 0.47
N LEU A 29 1.18 22.26 -0.64
CA LEU A 29 1.70 23.57 -1.02
C LEU A 29 1.39 24.65 0.02
N PHE A 30 0.18 24.63 0.60
CA PHE A 30 -0.19 25.54 1.68
C PHE A 30 0.68 25.35 2.93
N LEU A 31 0.96 24.09 3.31
CA LEU A 31 1.83 23.77 4.44
C LEU A 31 3.27 24.23 4.20
N VAL A 32 3.81 24.03 2.99
CA VAL A 32 5.14 24.53 2.62
C VAL A 32 5.17 26.07 2.68
N ALA A 33 4.16 26.74 2.12
CA ALA A 33 4.09 28.19 2.07
C ALA A 33 3.99 28.85 3.46
N ASN A 34 3.41 28.15 4.44
CA ASN A 34 3.22 28.63 5.81
C ASN A 34 4.15 27.97 6.84
N ALA A 35 5.13 27.18 6.40
CA ALA A 35 6.03 26.45 7.31
C ALA A 35 6.91 27.44 8.09
N ARG A 36 6.78 27.41 9.43
CA ARG A 36 7.62 28.20 10.34
C ARG A 36 8.84 27.43 10.84
N ASP A 37 8.84 26.11 10.63
CA ASP A 37 9.84 25.16 11.08
C ASP A 37 10.14 24.14 9.97
N GLY A 38 11.35 23.56 10.02
CA GLY A 38 11.80 22.60 9.02
C GLY A 38 10.97 21.31 9.00
N ALA A 39 10.33 20.93 10.11
CA ALA A 39 9.54 19.71 10.16
C ALA A 39 8.22 19.86 9.39
N ILE A 40 7.47 20.96 9.57
CA ILE A 40 6.26 21.24 8.77
C ILE A 40 6.60 21.43 7.29
N ALA A 41 7.73 22.07 6.97
CA ALA A 41 8.20 22.17 5.59
C ALA A 41 8.44 20.79 4.97
N LEU A 42 9.12 19.89 5.68
CA LEU A 42 9.36 18.51 5.23
C LEU A 42 8.05 17.75 4.98
N HIS A 43 7.08 17.82 5.91
CA HIS A 43 5.78 17.17 5.74
C HIS A 43 5.02 17.75 4.54
N GLY A 44 5.06 19.07 4.34
CA GLY A 44 4.48 19.72 3.17
C GLY A 44 5.10 19.22 1.86
N TYR A 45 6.44 19.13 1.78
CA TYR A 45 7.14 18.60 0.61
C TYR A 45 6.81 17.13 0.34
N LEU A 46 6.77 16.29 1.38
CA LEU A 46 6.36 14.90 1.27
C LEU A 46 4.94 14.80 0.71
N PHE A 47 4.01 15.61 1.21
CA PHE A 47 2.62 15.57 0.77
C PHE A 47 2.47 15.96 -0.71
N VAL A 48 3.17 17.01 -1.15
CA VAL A 48 3.22 17.39 -2.58
C VAL A 48 3.85 16.28 -3.43
N ALA A 49 4.95 15.69 -2.98
CA ALA A 49 5.62 14.62 -3.71
C ALA A 49 4.72 13.37 -3.85
N PHE A 50 4.10 12.90 -2.78
CA PHE A 50 3.20 11.75 -2.83
C PHE A 50 1.93 12.01 -3.66
N CYS A 51 1.35 13.22 -3.58
CA CYS A 51 0.18 13.57 -4.38
C CYS A 51 0.52 13.66 -5.88
N THR A 52 1.65 14.28 -6.23
CA THR A 52 2.10 14.37 -7.63
C THR A 52 2.45 13.00 -8.22
N LEU A 53 3.17 12.15 -7.46
CA LEU A 53 3.42 10.76 -7.85
C LEU A 53 2.13 9.95 -7.96
N GLY A 54 1.16 10.17 -7.07
CA GLY A 54 -0.15 9.54 -7.11
C GLY A 54 -0.94 9.91 -8.37
N VAL A 55 -0.96 11.20 -8.74
CA VAL A 55 -1.58 11.67 -10.00
C VAL A 55 -0.85 11.10 -11.21
N PHE A 56 0.48 11.14 -11.23
CA PHE A 56 1.28 10.54 -12.30
C PHE A 56 0.99 9.06 -12.46
N TRP A 57 0.94 8.29 -11.37
CA TRP A 57 0.68 6.86 -11.41
C TRP A 57 -0.77 6.55 -11.81
N MET A 58 -1.74 7.38 -11.40
CA MET A 58 -3.13 7.28 -11.86
C MET A 58 -3.23 7.51 -13.38
N ILE A 59 -2.56 8.54 -13.90
CA ILE A 59 -2.50 8.84 -15.33
C ILE A 59 -1.81 7.70 -16.08
N LYS A 60 -0.63 7.27 -15.63
CA LYS A 60 0.12 6.17 -16.22
C LYS A 60 -0.72 4.90 -16.27
N ARG A 61 -1.42 4.54 -15.18
CA ARG A 61 -2.31 3.37 -15.15
C ARG A 61 -3.51 3.51 -16.10
N HIS A 62 -4.01 4.72 -16.34
CA HIS A 62 -5.05 4.96 -17.34
C HIS A 62 -4.55 4.65 -18.76
N TYR A 63 -3.30 5.00 -19.08
CA TYR A 63 -2.64 4.69 -20.35
C TYR A 63 -2.22 3.21 -20.46
N ASP A 64 -1.59 2.65 -19.42
CA ASP A 64 -1.11 1.25 -19.40
C ASP A 64 -2.25 0.22 -19.36
N GLY A 65 -3.42 0.59 -18.81
CA GLY A 65 -4.64 -0.23 -18.86
C GLY A 65 -5.27 -0.34 -20.25
N ALA A 66 -4.54 -0.01 -21.31
CA ALA A 66 -4.90 -0.21 -22.71
C ALA A 66 -4.31 -1.51 -23.29
N ASP A 67 -3.59 -2.33 -22.50
CA ASP A 67 -3.01 -3.58 -23.01
C ASP A 67 -4.08 -4.69 -23.20
N PRO A 68 -4.45 -5.05 -24.44
CA PRO A 68 -5.55 -5.96 -24.77
C PRO A 68 -5.25 -7.44 -24.55
N ILE A 69 -4.00 -7.82 -24.26
CA ILE A 69 -3.51 -9.20 -24.43
C ILE A 69 -4.06 -10.15 -23.34
N ALA A 70 -4.59 -9.63 -22.23
CA ALA A 70 -5.26 -10.43 -21.18
C ALA A 70 -6.78 -10.61 -21.40
N ARG A 71 -7.29 -10.33 -22.60
CA ARG A 71 -8.64 -10.75 -23.04
C ARG A 71 -8.63 -12.26 -23.30
N GLU A 72 -8.37 -13.06 -22.28
CA GLU A 72 -8.60 -14.50 -22.33
C GLU A 72 -10.11 -14.72 -22.43
N GLU A 73 -10.54 -15.03 -23.65
CA GLU A 73 -11.70 -15.86 -24.02
C GLU A 73 -12.71 -16.11 -22.89
N GLY A 74 -13.57 -15.14 -22.61
CA GLY A 74 -14.77 -15.32 -21.77
C GLY A 74 -14.53 -15.46 -20.26
N GLY A 75 -13.31 -15.29 -19.76
CA GLY A 75 -12.97 -15.36 -18.33
C GLY A 75 -13.21 -14.05 -17.55
N VAL A 76 -13.41 -14.17 -16.24
CA VAL A 76 -13.49 -13.01 -15.32
C VAL A 76 -12.08 -12.45 -15.10
N LEU A 77 -11.87 -11.16 -15.40
CA LEU A 77 -10.58 -10.51 -15.20
C LEU A 77 -10.30 -10.25 -13.70
N TYR A 78 -9.48 -11.08 -13.07
CA TYR A 78 -9.09 -10.89 -11.67
C TYR A 78 -8.10 -9.74 -11.46
N ASN A 79 -8.16 -9.11 -10.28
CA ASN A 79 -7.22 -8.07 -9.87
C ASN A 79 -6.06 -8.73 -9.11
N ASP A 80 -5.23 -9.51 -9.80
CA ASP A 80 -4.11 -10.23 -9.18
C ASP A 80 -2.90 -9.32 -8.86
N GLY A 81 -2.89 -8.08 -9.37
CA GLY A 81 -1.83 -7.12 -9.08
C GLY A 81 -1.72 -6.78 -7.59
N VAL A 82 -2.85 -6.53 -6.91
CA VAL A 82 -2.86 -6.25 -5.46
C VAL A 82 -2.53 -7.50 -4.65
N VAL A 83 -2.94 -8.69 -5.11
CA VAL A 83 -2.61 -9.97 -4.47
C VAL A 83 -1.10 -10.19 -4.50
N ARG A 84 -0.47 -9.98 -5.66
CA ARG A 84 0.99 -10.10 -5.81
C ARG A 84 1.74 -9.11 -4.93
N ALA A 85 1.29 -7.86 -4.87
CA ALA A 85 1.86 -6.85 -3.97
C ALA A 85 1.73 -7.27 -2.49
N GLY A 86 0.57 -7.78 -2.09
CA GLY A 86 0.32 -8.36 -0.76
C GLY A 86 1.28 -9.51 -0.44
N CYS A 87 1.48 -10.46 -1.35
CA CYS A 87 2.43 -11.56 -1.15
C CYS A 87 3.88 -11.07 -0.96
N ILE A 88 4.31 -10.08 -1.74
CA ILE A 88 5.66 -9.49 -1.60
C ILE A 88 5.77 -8.77 -0.26
N ALA A 89 4.77 -7.99 0.13
CA ALA A 89 4.71 -7.32 1.43
C ALA A 89 4.73 -8.31 2.60
N SER A 90 4.00 -9.44 2.50
CA SER A 90 4.06 -10.52 3.48
C SER A 90 5.47 -11.06 3.65
N LEU A 91 6.17 -11.37 2.55
CA LEU A 91 7.55 -11.88 2.65
C LEU A 91 8.48 -10.85 3.30
N PHE A 92 8.38 -9.59 2.89
CA PHE A 92 9.16 -8.50 3.48
C PHE A 92 8.92 -8.37 4.99
N TRP A 93 7.67 -8.25 5.41
CA TRP A 93 7.33 -8.11 6.83
C TRP A 93 7.59 -9.37 7.64
N GLY A 94 7.49 -10.55 7.03
CA GLY A 94 7.88 -11.81 7.64
C GLY A 94 9.37 -11.81 8.00
N VAL A 95 10.23 -11.38 7.07
CA VAL A 95 11.67 -11.24 7.33
C VAL A 95 11.92 -10.21 8.43
N VAL A 96 11.32 -9.02 8.36
CA VAL A 96 11.50 -7.97 9.37
C VAL A 96 11.02 -8.42 10.76
N GLY A 97 9.84 -9.02 10.84
CA GLY A 97 9.26 -9.51 12.08
C GLY A 97 10.08 -10.63 12.72
N PHE A 98 10.53 -11.61 11.94
CA PHE A 98 11.36 -12.70 12.44
C PHE A 98 12.78 -12.25 12.83
N LEU A 99 13.37 -11.30 12.10
CA LEU A 99 14.65 -10.69 12.49
C LEU A 99 14.52 -9.93 13.81
N ALA A 100 13.46 -9.15 14.00
CA ALA A 100 13.19 -8.50 15.28
C ALA A 100 13.02 -9.53 16.42
N GLY A 101 12.35 -10.65 16.13
CA GLY A 101 12.20 -11.78 17.04
C GLY A 101 13.53 -12.42 17.43
N LEU A 102 14.42 -12.62 16.46
CA LEU A 102 15.77 -13.11 16.68
C LEU A 102 16.58 -12.15 17.56
N VAL A 103 16.51 -10.84 17.30
CA VAL A 103 17.20 -9.82 18.09
C VAL A 103 16.74 -9.84 19.54
N ILE A 104 15.43 -9.84 19.82
CA ILE A 104 14.92 -9.87 21.19
C ILE A 104 15.23 -11.19 21.91
N ALA A 105 15.30 -12.31 21.19
CA ALA A 105 15.75 -13.58 21.75
C ALA A 105 17.22 -13.53 22.15
N LEU A 106 18.07 -12.93 21.31
CA LEU A 106 19.49 -12.71 21.62
C LEU A 106 19.68 -11.74 22.80
N GLN A 107 18.81 -10.73 22.98
CA GLN A 107 18.85 -9.83 24.13
C GLN A 107 18.53 -10.53 25.45
N LEU A 108 17.72 -11.59 25.43
CA LEU A 108 17.47 -12.43 26.61
C LEU A 108 18.67 -13.32 26.95
N ALA A 109 19.40 -13.82 25.93
CA ALA A 109 20.59 -14.63 26.13
C ALA A 109 21.82 -13.78 26.52
N TYR A 110 21.97 -12.61 25.91
CA TYR A 110 23.09 -11.69 26.08
C TYR A 110 22.56 -10.26 26.30
N PRO A 111 22.35 -9.84 27.57
CA PRO A 111 21.77 -8.54 27.89
C PRO A 111 22.54 -7.32 27.34
N ALA A 112 23.84 -7.47 27.07
CA ALA A 112 24.68 -6.44 26.45
C ALA A 112 24.18 -5.98 25.07
N LEU A 113 23.40 -6.82 24.37
CA LEU A 113 22.81 -6.49 23.06
C LEU A 113 21.64 -5.49 23.13
N ASN A 114 21.28 -4.99 24.32
CA ASN A 114 20.39 -3.84 24.45
C ASN A 114 21.07 -2.51 24.05
N LEU A 115 22.42 -2.48 24.02
CA LEU A 115 23.25 -1.33 23.63
C LEU A 115 23.04 -0.05 24.48
N ASP A 116 22.33 -0.15 25.60
CA ASP A 116 21.93 0.98 26.46
C ASP A 116 21.25 2.16 25.71
N LEU A 117 20.70 1.90 24.51
CA LEU A 117 19.95 2.88 23.73
C LEU A 117 18.45 2.71 23.95
N PRO A 118 17.68 3.81 23.98
CA PRO A 118 16.26 3.74 24.28
C PRO A 118 15.41 3.08 23.18
N TRP A 119 15.88 2.99 21.92
CA TRP A 119 15.14 2.37 20.81
C TRP A 119 15.49 0.90 20.57
N THR A 120 16.65 0.42 21.03
CA THR A 120 17.04 -0.99 20.93
C THR A 120 16.70 -1.80 22.19
N ASN A 121 16.19 -1.16 23.24
CA ASN A 121 15.83 -1.86 24.46
C ASN A 121 14.73 -2.91 24.21
N PHE A 122 14.95 -4.11 24.74
CA PHE A 122 14.06 -5.26 24.68
C PHE A 122 12.59 -4.94 25.01
N GLY A 123 12.32 -4.09 26.00
CA GLY A 123 10.97 -3.70 26.39
C GLY A 123 10.20 -2.98 25.28
N ARG A 124 10.89 -2.27 24.39
CA ARG A 124 10.29 -1.57 23.24
C ARG A 124 10.31 -2.39 21.96
N LEU A 125 11.37 -3.18 21.74
CA LEU A 125 11.47 -4.05 20.57
C LEU A 125 10.47 -5.21 20.60
N ARG A 126 10.06 -5.68 21.78
CA ARG A 126 9.12 -6.79 21.88
C ARG A 126 7.74 -6.44 21.29
N PRO A 127 7.08 -5.31 21.63
CA PRO A 127 5.87 -4.87 20.93
C PRO A 127 6.07 -4.71 19.42
N VAL A 128 7.24 -4.23 18.97
CA VAL A 128 7.58 -4.11 17.54
C VAL A 128 7.63 -5.48 16.86
N HIS A 129 8.27 -6.47 17.46
CA HIS A 129 8.28 -7.84 16.95
C HIS A 129 6.86 -8.40 16.86
N THR A 130 6.08 -8.30 17.93
CA THR A 130 4.72 -8.86 17.97
C THR A 130 3.81 -8.18 16.95
N SER A 131 3.81 -6.85 16.83
CA SER A 131 2.99 -6.16 15.84
C SER A 131 3.46 -6.43 14.42
N ALA A 132 4.76 -6.51 14.16
CA ALA A 132 5.31 -6.83 12.86
C ALA A 132 4.96 -8.26 12.42
N VAL A 133 5.01 -9.25 13.32
CA VAL A 133 4.68 -10.64 12.96
C VAL A 133 3.17 -10.86 12.84
N ILE A 134 2.36 -10.31 13.74
CA ILE A 134 0.91 -10.54 13.75
C ILE A 134 0.22 -9.70 12.68
N PHE A 135 0.40 -8.38 12.72
CA PHE A 135 -0.31 -7.48 11.83
C PHE A 135 0.46 -7.34 10.52
N ALA A 136 1.71 -6.89 10.54
CA ALA A 136 2.39 -6.62 9.27
C ALA A 136 2.59 -7.89 8.41
N PHE A 137 3.11 -8.98 8.96
CA PHE A 137 3.23 -10.26 8.27
C PHE A 137 1.89 -10.97 8.14
N GLY A 138 1.29 -11.38 9.26
CA GLY A 138 0.06 -12.19 9.28
C GLY A 138 -1.13 -11.48 8.60
N GLY A 139 -1.29 -10.19 8.83
CA GLY A 139 -2.35 -9.40 8.21
C GLY A 139 -2.17 -9.23 6.69
N ASN A 140 -0.95 -9.00 6.19
CA ASN A 140 -0.73 -9.00 4.73
C ASN A 140 -1.02 -10.38 4.12
N VAL A 141 -0.69 -11.47 4.81
CA VAL A 141 -1.04 -12.83 4.36
C VAL A 141 -2.55 -13.00 4.28
N LEU A 142 -3.29 -12.59 5.31
CA LEU A 142 -4.75 -12.64 5.33
C LEU A 142 -5.40 -11.76 4.26
N LEU A 143 -4.86 -10.56 4.00
CA LEU A 143 -5.36 -9.68 2.93
C LEU A 143 -5.13 -10.29 1.55
N ALA A 144 -3.91 -10.72 1.25
CA ALA A 144 -3.57 -11.32 -0.04
C ALA A 144 -4.39 -12.59 -0.31
N THR A 145 -4.50 -13.48 0.69
CA THR A 145 -5.30 -14.70 0.58
C THR A 145 -6.79 -14.41 0.45
N SER A 146 -7.35 -13.50 1.24
CA SER A 146 -8.78 -13.13 1.13
C SER A 146 -9.11 -12.56 -0.24
N PHE A 147 -8.30 -11.63 -0.75
CA PHE A 147 -8.45 -11.06 -2.09
C PHE A 147 -8.31 -12.11 -3.20
N HIS A 148 -7.41 -13.07 -3.03
CA HIS A 148 -7.22 -14.15 -3.99
C HIS A 148 -8.42 -15.12 -4.00
N VAL A 149 -8.84 -15.58 -2.82
CA VAL A 149 -9.87 -16.61 -2.64
C VAL A 149 -11.23 -16.07 -3.03
N VAL A 150 -11.65 -14.90 -2.54
CA VAL A 150 -13.00 -14.35 -2.81
C VAL A 150 -13.26 -14.18 -4.30
N GLN A 151 -12.24 -13.79 -5.06
CA GLN A 151 -12.36 -13.62 -6.51
C GLN A 151 -12.63 -14.96 -7.22
N ARG A 152 -11.94 -16.03 -6.79
CA ARG A 152 -12.00 -17.35 -7.41
C ARG A 152 -13.22 -18.14 -6.98
N THR A 153 -13.64 -18.01 -5.72
CA THR A 153 -14.83 -18.69 -5.20
C THR A 153 -16.12 -18.05 -5.71
N CYS A 154 -16.18 -16.72 -5.80
CA CYS A 154 -17.35 -16.02 -6.34
C CYS A 154 -17.31 -15.87 -7.87
N LYS A 155 -16.20 -16.24 -8.53
CA LYS A 155 -15.96 -16.00 -9.96
C LYS A 155 -16.26 -14.55 -10.34
N ALA A 156 -15.82 -13.61 -9.52
CA ALA A 156 -16.05 -12.17 -9.69
C ALA A 156 -14.78 -11.38 -9.40
N ARG A 157 -14.57 -10.26 -10.10
CA ARG A 157 -13.47 -9.33 -9.81
C ARG A 157 -13.74 -8.59 -8.50
N LEU A 158 -12.69 -8.19 -7.77
CA LEU A 158 -12.83 -7.32 -6.60
C LEU A 158 -13.57 -6.02 -6.94
N ALA A 159 -14.35 -5.54 -5.98
CA ALA A 159 -15.16 -4.34 -6.13
C ALA A 159 -14.26 -3.10 -6.30
N GLY A 160 -14.36 -2.47 -7.47
CA GLY A 160 -13.58 -1.29 -7.83
C GLY A 160 -12.11 -1.58 -8.12
N ASP A 161 -11.53 -0.80 -9.03
CA ASP A 161 -10.10 -0.95 -9.35
C ASP A 161 -9.18 -0.37 -8.26
N TRP A 162 -9.66 0.66 -7.56
CA TRP A 162 -8.85 1.41 -6.58
C TRP A 162 -9.05 0.96 -5.14
N ALA A 163 -10.22 0.46 -4.77
CA ALA A 163 -10.52 0.10 -3.39
C ALA A 163 -9.56 -0.97 -2.83
N PRO A 164 -9.19 -2.04 -3.56
CA PRO A 164 -8.21 -3.01 -3.05
C PRO A 164 -6.82 -2.40 -2.83
N TRP A 165 -6.41 -1.47 -3.70
CA TRP A 165 -5.13 -0.77 -3.57
C TRP A 165 -5.12 0.24 -2.42
N PHE A 166 -6.25 0.90 -2.15
CA PHE A 166 -6.41 1.76 -0.98
C PHE A 166 -6.25 0.95 0.31
N VAL A 167 -6.91 -0.21 0.41
CA VAL A 167 -6.76 -1.08 1.58
C VAL A 167 -5.32 -1.56 1.72
N PHE A 168 -4.67 -1.97 0.63
CA PHE A 168 -3.26 -2.39 0.67
C PHE A 168 -2.34 -1.29 1.16
N TRP A 169 -2.36 -0.10 0.55
CA TRP A 169 -1.46 0.99 0.95
C TRP A 169 -1.82 1.56 2.32
N GLY A 170 -3.10 1.61 2.67
CA GLY A 170 -3.55 1.98 4.01
C GLY A 170 -3.10 0.99 5.08
N TYR A 171 -2.91 -0.29 4.74
CA TYR A 171 -2.35 -1.29 5.65
C TYR A 171 -0.84 -1.15 5.86
N GLN A 172 -0.14 -0.53 4.91
CA GLN A 172 1.32 -0.35 4.94
C GLN A 172 1.75 0.98 5.59
N LEU A 173 0.79 1.85 5.90
CA LEU A 173 0.99 3.12 6.59
C LEU A 173 1.12 2.91 8.10
#